data_AF-A0A4Q3SAJ3-F1
#
_entry.id   AF-A0A4Q3SAJ3-F1
#
_cell.length_a   1.000
_cell.length_b   1.000
_cell.length_c   1.000
_cell.angle_alpha   90.00
_cell.angle_beta   90.00
_cell.angle_gamma   90.00
#
_symmetry.space_group_name_H-M   'P 1'
#
loop_
_entity.id
_entity.type
_entity.pdbx_description
1 polymer ?
#
loop_
_entity_poly.entity_id
_entity_poly.type
_entity_poly.pdbx_seq_one_letter_code
_entity_poly.pdbx_strand_id
1 'polypeptide(L)'
;MKKFYVLFLLVSCACTPGWAQQKTWTGGNGNWNDASNWTPEAVPVSNDIVIFNAGSSATISNVPSILLNRITVMDGSVILLQTNTPRSLTISNNAGEDFIIQQNSSITLGANMNLALQSGATADIAGTLSIGQDNTFTTGGGTGLSNVRAGGTLHNAGAVTSASMSSLNFESGGSYIHAQNGGNIPLATWAAGSNLNITGVTDLRPGGLASQEFGNVTWDAHQEADIDLDGTLRMVKGDLVIRKTSVRPAISWYLFFSSASDFTLNIGGDLIIEQADDDLTNVCFINEGAGDAVINVGGNYEHR
;
A
#
# COMPACT_ATOMS: atom_id res chain seq x y z
N MET A 1 -39.54 -7.61 71.03
CA MET A 1 -38.93 -8.15 69.79
C MET A 1 -38.49 -6.97 68.93
N LYS A 2 -37.19 -6.64 68.91
CA LYS A 2 -36.63 -5.51 68.13
C LYS A 2 -36.30 -6.02 66.73
N LYS A 3 -36.95 -5.47 65.70
CA LYS A 3 -36.71 -5.84 64.30
C LYS A 3 -35.47 -5.10 63.79
N PHE A 4 -34.43 -5.85 63.44
CA PHE A 4 -33.25 -5.34 62.73
C PHE A 4 -33.57 -5.28 61.24
N TYR A 5 -33.48 -4.10 60.63
CA TYR A 5 -33.54 -3.96 59.18
C TYR A 5 -32.11 -3.88 58.65
N VAL A 6 -31.70 -4.91 57.91
CA VAL A 6 -30.42 -4.95 57.19
C VAL A 6 -30.61 -4.21 55.87
N LEU A 7 -29.88 -3.10 55.70
CA LEU A 7 -29.79 -2.37 54.44
C LEU A 7 -28.81 -3.10 53.52
N PHE A 8 -29.31 -3.72 52.46
CA PHE A 8 -28.49 -4.31 51.41
C PHE A 8 -27.99 -3.17 50.50
N LEU A 9 -26.71 -2.83 50.60
CA LEU A 9 -26.06 -1.87 49.69
C LEU A 9 -25.66 -2.62 48.42
N LEU A 10 -26.50 -2.50 47.38
CA LEU A 10 -26.21 -3.02 46.03
C LEU A 10 -25.18 -2.09 45.37
N VAL A 11 -23.90 -2.47 45.41
CA VAL A 11 -22.86 -1.80 44.62
C VAL A 11 -23.04 -2.22 43.16
N SER A 12 -23.84 -1.46 42.42
CA SER A 12 -23.90 -1.56 40.97
C SER A 12 -22.58 -1.04 40.40
N CYS A 13 -21.71 -1.95 39.98
CA CYS A 13 -20.57 -1.63 39.15
C CYS A 13 -21.11 -1.21 37.77
N ALA A 14 -21.41 0.07 37.60
CA ALA A 14 -21.73 0.64 36.31
C ALA A 14 -20.44 0.65 35.49
N CYS A 15 -20.24 -0.36 34.65
CA CYS A 15 -19.29 -0.30 33.55
C CYS A 15 -19.82 0.78 32.61
N THR A 16 -19.38 2.02 32.80
CA THR A 16 -19.64 3.07 31.83
C THR A 16 -19.01 2.62 30.52
N PRO A 17 -19.71 2.65 29.38
CA PRO A 17 -19.06 2.42 28.10
C PRO A 17 -17.88 3.38 28.01
N GLY A 18 -16.67 2.85 27.89
CA GLY A 18 -15.48 3.67 27.66
C GLY A 18 -15.64 4.31 26.30
N TRP A 19 -15.78 5.63 26.25
CA TRP A 19 -15.80 6.36 24.99
C TRP A 19 -14.41 6.26 24.37
N ALA A 20 -14.35 6.18 23.04
CA ALA A 20 -13.09 6.24 22.30
C ALA A 20 -12.23 7.42 22.80
N GLN A 21 -10.99 7.14 23.21
CA GLN A 21 -10.05 8.17 23.61
C GLN A 21 -9.00 8.39 22.53
N GLN A 22 -8.49 9.61 22.47
CA GLN A 22 -7.31 9.92 21.69
C GLN A 22 -6.06 9.56 22.51
N LYS A 23 -5.14 8.79 21.90
CA LYS A 23 -3.85 8.41 22.44
C LYS A 23 -2.74 8.87 21.50
N THR A 24 -1.85 9.70 22.02
CA THR A 24 -0.74 10.27 21.26
C THR A 24 0.56 9.59 21.67
N TRP A 25 1.32 9.07 20.72
CA TRP A 25 2.62 8.46 20.99
C TRP A 25 3.67 9.51 21.32
N THR A 26 4.31 9.38 22.47
CA THR A 26 5.39 10.27 22.95
C THR A 26 6.68 9.51 23.27
N GLY A 27 6.69 8.18 23.14
CA GLY A 27 7.79 7.32 23.59
C GLY A 27 9.04 7.28 22.72
N GLY A 28 9.07 7.94 21.56
CA GLY A 28 10.15 7.77 20.58
C GLY A 28 10.28 6.28 20.18
N ASN A 29 11.48 5.71 20.29
CA ASN A 29 11.65 4.26 20.17
C ASN A 29 11.15 3.58 21.45
N GLY A 30 10.16 2.69 21.35
CA GLY A 30 9.52 2.15 22.55
C GLY A 30 8.62 0.95 22.35
N ASN A 31 7.99 0.54 23.44
CA ASN A 31 7.04 -0.57 23.49
C ASN A 31 5.61 0.00 23.49
N TRP A 32 4.76 -0.47 22.57
CA TRP A 32 3.35 -0.06 22.49
C TRP A 32 2.61 -0.24 23.83
N ASN A 33 2.95 -1.28 24.59
CA ASN A 33 2.24 -1.67 25.82
C ASN A 33 2.74 -0.94 27.08
N ASP A 34 3.68 0.00 26.95
CA ASP A 34 4.11 0.86 28.06
C ASP A 34 3.28 2.14 28.06
N ALA A 35 2.47 2.31 29.10
CA ALA A 35 1.56 3.45 29.25
C ALA A 35 2.29 4.81 29.25
N SER A 36 3.54 4.85 29.72
CA SER A 36 4.35 6.08 29.77
C SER A 36 4.75 6.61 28.38
N ASN A 37 4.65 5.77 27.35
CA ASN A 37 4.88 6.17 25.95
C ASN A 37 3.65 6.82 25.30
N TRP A 38 2.53 6.97 26.03
CA TRP A 38 1.27 7.51 25.52
C TRP A 38 0.81 8.72 26.31
N THR A 39 0.17 9.66 25.64
CA THR A 39 -0.54 10.79 26.26
C THR A 39 -2.01 10.79 25.82
N PRO A 40 -2.97 10.80 26.76
CA PRO A 40 -2.82 10.62 28.21
C PRO A 40 -2.22 9.25 28.57
N GLU A 41 -1.53 9.16 29.71
CA GLU A 41 -0.79 7.96 30.16
C GLU A 41 -1.70 6.75 30.34
N ALA A 42 -1.86 5.99 29.26
CA ALA A 42 -2.59 4.74 29.18
C ALA A 42 -2.40 4.14 27.78
N VAL A 43 -2.21 2.82 27.74
CA VAL A 43 -2.09 2.07 26.48
C VAL A 43 -3.40 2.17 25.68
N PRO A 44 -3.35 2.40 24.35
CA PRO A 44 -4.54 2.38 23.51
C PRO A 44 -5.30 1.05 23.63
N VAL A 45 -6.62 1.16 23.78
CA VAL A 45 -7.54 0.02 23.81
C VAL A 45 -8.47 0.05 22.59
N SER A 46 -9.31 -0.98 22.45
CA SER A 46 -10.22 -1.07 21.31
C SER A 46 -11.06 0.20 21.15
N ASN A 47 -11.21 0.64 19.91
CA ASN A 47 -11.92 1.84 19.48
C ASN A 47 -11.23 3.17 19.83
N ASP A 48 -10.04 3.17 20.42
CA ASP A 48 -9.28 4.40 20.59
C ASP A 48 -8.81 4.97 19.24
N ILE A 49 -8.45 6.26 19.26
CA ILE A 49 -7.79 6.97 18.16
C ILE A 49 -6.31 7.06 18.50
N VAL A 50 -5.44 6.67 17.58
CA VAL A 50 -3.98 6.73 17.75
C VAL A 50 -3.39 7.84 16.88
N ILE A 51 -2.51 8.65 17.47
CA ILE A 51 -1.85 9.76 16.81
C ILE A 51 -0.33 9.65 16.93
N PHE A 52 0.34 9.84 15.79
CA PHE A 52 1.78 10.00 15.67
C PHE A 52 2.08 11.39 15.09
N ASN A 53 2.58 12.31 15.92
CA ASN A 53 2.76 13.72 15.55
C ASN A 53 4.02 14.34 16.17
N ALA A 54 5.03 13.52 16.46
CA ALA A 54 6.26 13.98 17.10
C ALA A 54 7.19 14.73 16.13
N GLY A 55 6.99 14.59 14.81
CA GLY A 55 7.89 15.12 13.78
C GLY A 55 9.28 14.48 13.80
N SER A 56 9.37 13.27 14.35
CA SER A 56 10.59 12.48 14.47
C SER A 56 10.34 11.01 14.10
N SER A 57 11.42 10.27 13.93
CA SER A 57 11.34 8.82 13.71
C SER A 57 11.08 8.06 15.01
N ALA A 58 10.29 6.99 14.93
CA ALA A 58 10.02 6.09 16.05
C ALA A 58 9.87 4.64 15.58
N THR A 59 10.58 3.74 16.24
CA THR A 59 10.38 2.28 16.13
C THR A 59 9.54 1.80 17.30
N ILE A 60 8.34 1.31 17.02
CA ILE A 60 7.35 0.89 18.01
C ILE A 60 7.23 -0.63 17.97
N SER A 61 7.63 -1.24 19.07
CA SER A 61 7.68 -2.69 19.25
C SER A 61 6.44 -3.22 19.98
N ASN A 62 6.21 -4.52 19.86
CA ASN A 62 5.12 -5.26 20.54
C ASN A 62 3.73 -4.68 20.26
N VAL A 63 3.52 -4.19 19.04
CA VAL A 63 2.21 -3.69 18.61
C VAL A 63 1.18 -4.83 18.70
N PRO A 64 0.06 -4.66 19.41
CA PRO A 64 -0.93 -5.70 19.59
C PRO A 64 -1.83 -5.85 18.36
N SER A 65 -2.59 -6.96 18.30
CA SER A 65 -3.79 -6.98 17.47
C SER A 65 -4.88 -6.18 18.17
N ILE A 66 -5.36 -5.11 17.54
CA ILE A 66 -6.32 -4.19 18.14
C ILE A 66 -7.18 -3.55 17.05
N LEU A 67 -8.45 -3.32 17.36
CA LEU A 67 -9.36 -2.53 16.55
C LEU A 67 -9.29 -1.07 17.03
N LEU A 68 -8.90 -0.15 16.16
CA LEU A 68 -8.82 1.29 16.46
C LEU A 68 -9.88 2.03 15.63
N ASN A 69 -10.36 3.15 16.16
CA ASN A 69 -11.29 4.00 15.40
C ASN A 69 -10.56 4.84 14.35
N ARG A 70 -9.32 5.23 14.62
CA ARG A 70 -8.50 6.00 13.69
C ARG A 70 -7.02 5.84 13.98
N ILE A 71 -6.19 5.91 12.93
CA ILE A 71 -4.77 6.23 13.05
C ILE A 71 -4.49 7.49 12.23
N THR A 72 -3.73 8.42 12.81
CA THR A 72 -3.24 9.60 12.09
C THR A 72 -1.73 9.74 12.29
N VAL A 73 -1.00 9.81 11.17
CA VAL A 73 0.43 10.11 11.14
C VAL A 73 0.62 11.49 10.51
N MET A 74 1.23 12.40 11.24
CA MET A 74 1.37 13.80 10.85
C MET A 74 2.68 14.45 11.32
N ASP A 75 2.87 15.71 10.96
CA ASP A 75 3.99 16.57 11.35
C ASP A 75 5.38 16.05 10.91
N GLY A 76 5.43 15.21 9.86
CA GLY A 76 6.68 14.63 9.38
C GLY A 76 7.16 13.42 10.20
N SER A 77 6.25 12.80 10.96
CA SER A 77 6.57 11.62 11.77
C SER A 77 6.86 10.40 10.89
N VAL A 78 7.89 9.63 11.23
CA VAL A 78 8.32 8.42 10.50
C VAL A 78 8.22 7.21 11.43
N ILE A 79 7.22 6.37 11.23
CA ILE A 79 6.86 5.31 12.18
C ILE A 79 7.17 3.93 11.61
N LEU A 80 7.92 3.13 12.34
CA LEU A 80 8.08 1.69 12.08
C LEU A 80 7.29 0.92 13.14
N LEU A 81 6.27 0.18 12.71
CA LEU A 81 5.51 -0.72 13.57
C LEU A 81 6.04 -2.16 13.42
N GLN A 82 6.29 -2.86 14.52
CA GLN A 82 6.77 -4.24 14.46
C GLN A 82 6.38 -5.09 15.67
N THR A 83 6.42 -6.41 15.47
CA THR A 83 6.13 -7.40 16.51
C THR A 83 6.83 -8.74 16.21
N ASN A 84 6.92 -9.62 17.20
CA ASN A 84 7.62 -10.90 17.09
C ASN A 84 6.73 -12.06 16.60
N THR A 85 5.42 -11.84 16.49
CA THR A 85 4.43 -12.82 16.04
C THR A 85 3.41 -12.12 15.16
N PRO A 86 2.87 -12.73 14.08
CA PRO A 86 1.87 -12.07 13.23
C PRO A 86 0.74 -11.40 14.00
N ARG A 87 0.57 -10.08 13.81
CA ARG A 87 -0.52 -9.27 14.36
C ARG A 87 -1.22 -8.48 13.26
N SER A 88 -2.41 -7.97 13.59
CA SER A 88 -3.19 -7.12 12.69
C SER A 88 -3.71 -5.91 13.45
N LEU A 89 -3.35 -4.71 13.00
CA LEU A 89 -4.06 -3.50 13.34
C LEU A 89 -5.29 -3.41 12.44
N THR A 90 -6.47 -3.25 13.04
CA THR A 90 -7.71 -3.11 12.30
C THR A 90 -8.26 -1.72 12.53
N ILE A 91 -8.68 -1.02 11.49
CA ILE A 91 -9.30 0.31 11.59
C ILE A 91 -10.79 0.18 11.29
N SER A 92 -11.63 0.65 12.21
CA SER A 92 -13.09 0.65 12.03
C SER A 92 -13.57 1.80 11.16
N ASN A 93 -14.80 1.67 10.67
CA ASN A 93 -15.49 2.71 9.89
C ASN A 93 -16.22 3.66 10.86
N ASN A 94 -15.60 4.79 11.19
CA ASN A 94 -16.24 5.85 11.99
C ASN A 94 -16.51 7.08 11.12
N ALA A 95 -17.06 8.12 11.73
CA ALA A 95 -17.27 9.38 11.03
C ALA A 95 -15.93 10.06 10.67
N GLY A 96 -15.77 10.40 9.39
CA GLY A 96 -14.58 11.05 8.84
C GLY A 96 -13.59 10.06 8.24
N GLU A 97 -12.37 10.52 7.98
CA GLU A 97 -11.29 9.64 7.52
C GLU A 97 -10.78 8.76 8.67
N ASP A 98 -10.53 7.48 8.41
CA ASP A 98 -10.18 6.52 9.48
C ASP A 98 -8.68 6.23 9.52
N PHE A 99 -8.01 6.17 8.37
CA PHE A 99 -6.56 5.97 8.30
C PHE A 99 -5.90 7.10 7.52
N ILE A 100 -5.08 7.90 8.20
CA ILE A 100 -4.54 9.15 7.63
C ILE A 100 -3.02 9.14 7.74
N ILE A 101 -2.35 9.40 6.63
CA ILE A 101 -0.91 9.70 6.58
C ILE A 101 -0.75 11.02 5.84
N GLN A 102 -0.43 12.09 6.57
CA GLN A 102 -0.19 13.39 5.96
C GLN A 102 1.09 13.40 5.13
N GLN A 103 1.19 14.38 4.23
CA GLN A 103 2.38 14.60 3.43
C GLN A 103 3.63 14.70 4.31
N ASN A 104 4.75 14.17 3.80
CA ASN A 104 6.04 14.04 4.51
C ASN A 104 6.03 13.14 5.76
N SER A 105 4.90 12.54 6.12
CA SER A 105 4.83 11.53 7.18
C SER A 105 4.85 10.12 6.58
N SER A 106 5.25 9.12 7.37
CA SER A 106 5.23 7.74 6.91
C SER A 106 4.95 6.74 8.01
N ILE A 107 4.40 5.60 7.59
CA ILE A 107 4.30 4.40 8.40
C ILE A 107 4.83 3.20 7.61
N THR A 108 5.65 2.41 8.27
CA THR A 108 6.15 1.13 7.76
C THR A 108 5.57 0.01 8.61
N LEU A 109 4.88 -0.91 7.95
CA LEU A 109 4.55 -2.21 8.50
C LEU A 109 5.83 -3.05 8.46
N GLY A 110 6.55 -3.06 9.58
CA GLY A 110 7.74 -3.88 9.81
C GLY A 110 7.36 -5.32 10.12
N ALA A 111 8.28 -6.11 10.69
CA ALA A 111 8.07 -7.55 10.87
C ALA A 111 6.72 -7.89 11.52
N ASN A 112 5.99 -8.83 10.89
CA ASN A 112 4.78 -9.45 11.41
C ASN A 112 3.59 -8.48 11.64
N MET A 113 3.52 -7.36 10.94
CA MET A 113 2.48 -6.35 11.10
C MET A 113 1.57 -6.26 9.88
N ASN A 114 0.31 -6.64 10.05
CA ASN A 114 -0.72 -6.39 9.06
C ASN A 114 -1.55 -5.14 9.44
N LEU A 115 -2.14 -4.51 8.43
CA LEU A 115 -3.10 -3.42 8.56
C LEU A 115 -4.35 -3.74 7.75
N ALA A 116 -5.52 -3.73 8.39
CA ALA A 116 -6.79 -3.96 7.72
C ALA A 116 -7.78 -2.83 8.02
N LEU A 117 -8.42 -2.31 6.99
CA LEU A 117 -9.56 -1.41 7.15
C LEU A 117 -10.85 -2.25 7.12
N GLN A 118 -11.81 -1.97 8.00
CA GLN A 118 -13.12 -2.61 7.96
C GLN A 118 -13.96 -2.13 6.76
N SER A 119 -15.02 -2.86 6.43
CA SER A 119 -15.98 -2.45 5.40
C SER A 119 -16.52 -1.04 5.64
N GLY A 120 -16.39 -0.20 4.61
CA GLY A 120 -16.77 1.20 4.66
C GLY A 120 -15.71 2.15 5.22
N ALA A 121 -14.64 1.64 5.85
CA ALA A 121 -13.58 2.49 6.38
C ALA A 121 -12.74 3.10 5.25
N THR A 122 -12.28 4.32 5.48
CA THR A 122 -11.61 5.16 4.50
C THR A 122 -10.14 5.39 4.86
N ALA A 123 -9.32 5.66 3.84
CA ALA A 123 -7.94 6.08 4.05
C ALA A 123 -7.58 7.30 3.20
N ASP A 124 -6.81 8.21 3.78
CA ASP A 124 -6.18 9.33 3.09
C ASP A 124 -4.65 9.25 3.23
N ILE A 125 -3.97 8.90 2.14
CA ILE A 125 -2.53 8.65 2.10
C ILE A 125 -1.90 9.73 1.22
N ALA A 126 -1.50 10.84 1.85
CA ALA A 126 -0.70 11.91 1.23
C ALA A 126 0.81 11.77 1.52
N GLY A 127 1.19 10.98 2.53
CA GLY A 127 2.55 10.55 2.81
C GLY A 127 2.83 9.13 2.30
N THR A 128 3.63 8.35 3.03
CA THR A 128 4.03 7.00 2.61
C THR A 128 3.49 5.91 3.53
N LEU A 129 2.79 4.93 2.95
CA LEU A 129 2.52 3.63 3.59
C LEU A 129 3.45 2.58 2.96
N SER A 130 4.34 2.01 3.76
CA SER A 130 5.23 0.92 3.34
C SER A 130 4.79 -0.41 3.94
N ILE A 131 4.54 -1.40 3.09
CA ILE A 131 4.21 -2.77 3.47
C ILE A 131 5.48 -3.60 3.33
N GLY A 132 6.06 -4.00 4.47
CA GLY A 132 7.20 -4.91 4.50
C GLY A 132 6.85 -6.32 3.99
N GLN A 133 7.88 -7.12 3.75
CA GLN A 133 7.72 -8.52 3.34
C GLN A 133 6.84 -9.29 4.34
N ASP A 134 6.03 -10.22 3.81
CA ASP A 134 5.09 -11.09 4.55
C ASP A 134 3.97 -10.35 5.30
N ASN A 135 3.85 -9.04 5.12
CA ASN A 135 2.78 -8.23 5.67
C ASN A 135 1.71 -7.91 4.63
N THR A 136 0.51 -7.61 5.11
CA THR A 136 -0.63 -7.26 4.27
C THR A 136 -1.24 -5.92 4.68
N PHE A 137 -1.53 -5.08 3.69
CA PHE A 137 -2.51 -4.02 3.80
C PHE A 137 -3.82 -4.44 3.11
N THR A 138 -4.94 -4.37 3.82
CA THR A 138 -6.28 -4.66 3.30
C THR A 138 -7.14 -3.41 3.35
N THR A 139 -7.66 -3.00 2.18
CA THR A 139 -8.58 -1.86 2.07
C THR A 139 -9.98 -2.20 2.58
N GLY A 140 -10.78 -1.17 2.89
CA GLY A 140 -12.07 -1.36 3.58
C GLY A 140 -13.09 -2.11 2.74
N GLY A 141 -13.20 -1.79 1.45
CA GLY A 141 -14.26 -2.31 0.60
C GLY A 141 -15.62 -1.65 0.86
N GLY A 142 -16.64 -2.09 0.12
CA GLY A 142 -17.98 -1.50 0.20
C GLY A 142 -17.98 -0.04 -0.25
N THR A 143 -18.41 0.87 0.63
CA THR A 143 -18.38 2.32 0.40
C THR A 143 -17.07 2.98 0.85
N GLY A 144 -16.15 2.21 1.44
CA GLY A 144 -14.88 2.71 1.97
C GLY A 144 -13.86 2.86 0.86
N LEU A 145 -13.32 4.07 0.71
CA LEU A 145 -12.30 4.38 -0.28
C LEU A 145 -10.96 4.63 0.42
N SER A 146 -9.93 3.90 0.01
CA SER A 146 -8.53 4.23 0.29
C SER A 146 -7.98 5.07 -0.84
N ASN A 147 -7.53 6.28 -0.52
CA ASN A 147 -7.12 7.26 -1.51
C ASN A 147 -5.63 7.59 -1.35
N VAL A 148 -4.86 7.36 -2.41
CA VAL A 148 -3.45 7.74 -2.47
C VAL A 148 -3.37 9.07 -3.22
N ARG A 149 -3.15 10.15 -2.47
CA ARG A 149 -3.18 11.53 -2.96
C ARG A 149 -1.96 11.87 -3.81
N ALA A 150 -1.97 13.05 -4.42
CA ALA A 150 -0.78 13.65 -5.01
C ALA A 150 0.40 13.69 -4.01
N GLY A 151 1.53 13.09 -4.38
CA GLY A 151 2.71 12.95 -3.51
C GLY A 151 2.64 11.78 -2.52
N GLY A 152 1.47 11.14 -2.38
CA GLY A 152 1.27 9.94 -1.60
C GLY A 152 1.90 8.71 -2.26
N THR A 153 2.38 7.77 -1.46
CA THR A 153 3.01 6.54 -1.93
C THR A 153 2.53 5.32 -1.16
N LEU A 154 2.11 4.29 -1.89
CA LEU A 154 1.89 2.95 -1.38
C LEU A 154 3.04 2.05 -1.85
N HIS A 155 4.00 1.78 -0.97
CA HIS A 155 5.18 0.97 -1.27
C HIS A 155 4.97 -0.47 -0.80
N ASN A 156 4.94 -1.42 -1.73
CA ASN A 156 4.51 -2.79 -1.46
C ASN A 156 5.61 -3.82 -1.70
N ALA A 157 6.24 -4.29 -0.63
CA ALA A 157 7.11 -5.47 -0.61
C ALA A 157 6.42 -6.72 0.00
N GLY A 158 5.17 -6.58 0.47
CA GLY A 158 4.34 -7.67 1.00
C GLY A 158 3.10 -7.87 0.14
N ALA A 159 1.90 -7.60 0.66
CA ALA A 159 0.67 -7.66 -0.11
C ALA A 159 -0.20 -6.40 0.10
N VAL A 160 -0.83 -5.94 -0.98
CA VAL A 160 -1.94 -4.98 -0.92
C VAL A 160 -3.17 -5.66 -1.49
N THR A 161 -4.24 -5.72 -0.70
CA THR A 161 -5.48 -6.40 -1.04
C THR A 161 -6.62 -5.40 -1.15
N SER A 162 -7.25 -5.40 -2.33
CA SER A 162 -8.37 -4.53 -2.67
C SER A 162 -9.47 -5.38 -3.30
N ALA A 163 -10.67 -5.34 -2.70
CA ALA A 163 -11.78 -6.18 -3.12
C ALA A 163 -12.49 -5.66 -4.38
N SER A 164 -12.34 -4.37 -4.72
CA SER A 164 -12.97 -3.74 -5.89
C SER A 164 -12.17 -2.51 -6.36
N MET A 165 -12.38 -2.10 -7.61
CA MET A 165 -11.81 -0.84 -8.14
C MET A 165 -12.28 0.41 -7.39
N SER A 166 -13.40 0.32 -6.65
CA SER A 166 -13.92 1.41 -5.82
C SER A 166 -13.31 1.47 -4.42
N SER A 167 -12.49 0.48 -4.03
CA SER A 167 -11.91 0.40 -2.69
C SER A 167 -10.56 1.10 -2.58
N LEU A 168 -9.86 1.27 -3.71
CA LEU A 168 -8.54 1.87 -3.80
C LEU A 168 -8.49 2.81 -5.01
N ASN A 169 -8.04 4.04 -4.79
CA ASN A 169 -7.83 5.03 -5.84
C ASN A 169 -6.43 5.65 -5.72
N PHE A 170 -5.75 5.78 -6.86
CA PHE A 170 -4.55 6.57 -7.00
C PHE A 170 -4.91 7.85 -7.74
N GLU A 171 -4.88 8.98 -7.04
CA GLU A 171 -5.09 10.30 -7.64
C GLU A 171 -3.92 10.69 -8.55
N SER A 172 -4.08 11.77 -9.32
CA SER A 172 -2.98 12.31 -10.12
C SER A 172 -1.81 12.69 -9.21
N GLY A 173 -0.61 12.19 -9.50
CA GLY A 173 0.58 12.32 -8.65
C GLY A 173 0.67 11.32 -7.50
N GLY A 174 -0.34 10.47 -7.27
CA GLY A 174 -0.28 9.35 -6.33
C GLY A 174 0.48 8.17 -6.94
N SER A 175 1.24 7.45 -6.11
CA SER A 175 2.15 6.40 -6.58
C SER A 175 1.94 5.05 -5.89
N TYR A 176 1.98 3.98 -6.67
CA TYR A 176 2.15 2.61 -6.19
C TYR A 176 3.53 2.11 -6.60
N ILE A 177 4.25 1.50 -5.66
CA ILE A 177 5.51 0.83 -5.93
C ILE A 177 5.32 -0.66 -5.67
N HIS A 178 5.46 -1.45 -6.72
CA HIS A 178 5.49 -2.90 -6.66
C HIS A 178 6.92 -3.37 -6.44
N ALA A 179 7.30 -3.53 -5.16
CA ALA A 179 8.64 -3.88 -4.69
C ALA A 179 8.72 -5.34 -4.21
N GLN A 180 8.03 -6.25 -4.93
CA GLN A 180 8.08 -7.68 -4.68
C GLN A 180 8.20 -8.45 -5.99
N ASN A 181 8.62 -9.71 -5.89
CA ASN A 181 8.69 -10.63 -7.01
C ASN A 181 7.40 -11.44 -7.12
N GLY A 182 6.66 -11.30 -8.24
CA GLY A 182 5.34 -11.89 -8.40
C GLY A 182 4.24 -11.12 -7.64
N GLY A 183 3.32 -11.84 -6.98
CA GLY A 183 2.20 -11.22 -6.28
C GLY A 183 1.22 -10.47 -7.21
N ASN A 184 0.30 -9.71 -6.64
CA ASN A 184 -0.70 -8.97 -7.40
C ASN A 184 -0.50 -7.46 -7.22
N ILE A 185 -0.53 -6.71 -8.31
CA ILE A 185 -0.88 -5.30 -8.30
C ILE A 185 -2.37 -5.22 -7.89
N PRO A 186 -2.74 -4.42 -6.87
CA PRO A 186 -4.10 -4.41 -6.35
C PRO A 186 -5.09 -3.88 -7.37
N LEU A 187 -6.34 -4.33 -7.26
CA LEU A 187 -7.44 -3.78 -8.03
C LEU A 187 -7.75 -2.35 -7.56
N ALA A 188 -7.64 -1.36 -8.44
CA ALA A 188 -7.77 0.04 -8.11
C ALA A 188 -8.28 0.88 -9.29
N THR A 189 -8.71 2.09 -8.98
CA THR A 189 -8.85 3.17 -9.98
C THR A 189 -7.56 3.97 -10.03
N TRP A 190 -7.10 4.30 -11.23
CA TRP A 190 -5.86 5.06 -11.46
C TRP A 190 -6.20 6.35 -12.19
N ALA A 191 -5.84 7.52 -11.69
CA ALA A 191 -5.93 8.75 -12.47
C ALA A 191 -4.89 8.74 -13.61
N ALA A 192 -5.11 9.50 -14.68
CA ALA A 192 -4.17 9.55 -15.82
C ALA A 192 -2.73 9.93 -15.40
N GLY A 193 -2.58 10.86 -14.45
CA GLY A 193 -1.27 11.25 -13.91
C GLY A 193 -0.82 10.48 -12.66
N SER A 194 -1.45 9.36 -12.31
CA SER A 194 -0.98 8.47 -11.23
C SER A 194 0.18 7.59 -11.71
N ASN A 195 0.94 6.97 -10.81
CA ASN A 195 2.14 6.21 -11.18
C ASN A 195 2.09 4.76 -10.65
N LEU A 196 2.21 3.79 -11.55
CA LEU A 196 2.56 2.41 -11.23
C LEU A 196 4.06 2.22 -11.50
N ASN A 197 4.85 1.93 -10.46
CA ASN A 197 6.27 1.64 -10.58
C ASN A 197 6.53 0.17 -10.23
N ILE A 198 6.97 -0.63 -11.19
CA ILE A 198 7.32 -2.04 -11.00
C ILE A 198 8.82 -2.14 -10.83
N THR A 199 9.27 -2.52 -9.64
CA THR A 199 10.69 -2.45 -9.24
C THR A 199 11.25 -3.75 -8.67
N GLY A 200 10.40 -4.56 -8.03
CA GLY A 200 10.85 -5.76 -7.30
C GLY A 200 10.76 -7.07 -8.08
N VAL A 201 10.36 -7.05 -9.34
CA VAL A 201 10.19 -8.27 -10.16
C VAL A 201 11.56 -8.83 -10.56
N THR A 202 11.81 -10.11 -10.28
CA THR A 202 13.05 -10.81 -10.65
C THR A 202 12.78 -11.92 -11.66
N ASP A 203 11.94 -12.89 -11.34
CA ASP A 203 11.65 -14.08 -12.18
C ASP A 203 10.17 -14.48 -12.20
N LEU A 204 9.31 -13.77 -11.47
CA LEU A 204 7.88 -14.02 -11.43
C LEU A 204 7.10 -12.80 -11.94
N ARG A 205 6.31 -13.01 -13.00
CA ARG A 205 5.37 -12.02 -13.52
C ARG A 205 4.45 -11.51 -12.38
N PRO A 206 4.26 -10.18 -12.23
CA PRO A 206 3.22 -9.65 -11.36
C PRO A 206 1.83 -9.89 -11.97
N GLY A 207 0.89 -10.37 -11.15
CA GLY A 207 -0.52 -10.44 -11.48
C GLY A 207 -1.23 -9.09 -11.32
N GLY A 208 -2.54 -9.06 -11.63
CA GLY A 208 -3.38 -7.89 -11.40
C GLY A 208 -3.27 -6.78 -12.47
N LEU A 209 -2.52 -6.99 -13.55
CA LEU A 209 -2.46 -6.04 -14.67
C LEU A 209 -3.73 -6.06 -15.55
N ALA A 210 -4.41 -7.20 -15.62
CA ALA A 210 -5.58 -7.38 -16.48
C ALA A 210 -6.79 -6.55 -15.98
N SER A 211 -7.57 -6.04 -16.94
CA SER A 211 -8.83 -5.32 -16.69
C SER A 211 -8.71 -4.04 -15.84
N GLN A 212 -7.53 -3.41 -15.84
CA GLN A 212 -7.28 -2.10 -15.25
C GLN A 212 -6.71 -1.13 -16.30
N GLU A 213 -6.98 0.16 -16.10
CA GLU A 213 -6.42 1.23 -16.93
C GLU A 213 -5.49 2.07 -16.07
N PHE A 214 -4.18 1.90 -16.25
CA PHE A 214 -3.17 2.57 -15.43
C PHE A 214 -2.97 4.02 -15.84
N GLY A 215 -2.44 4.86 -14.94
CA GLY A 215 -1.97 6.20 -15.27
C GLY A 215 -0.70 6.14 -16.11
N ASN A 216 0.42 6.47 -15.51
CA ASN A 216 1.75 6.16 -15.99
C ASN A 216 2.18 4.77 -15.49
N VAL A 217 2.96 4.06 -16.29
CA VAL A 217 3.59 2.79 -15.90
C VAL A 217 5.09 2.89 -16.11
N THR A 218 5.86 2.61 -15.08
CA THR A 218 7.31 2.47 -15.16
C THR A 218 7.70 1.04 -14.81
N TRP A 219 8.41 0.39 -15.73
CA TRP A 219 9.11 -0.88 -15.50
C TRP A 219 10.59 -0.60 -15.25
N ASP A 220 11.04 -0.80 -14.02
CA ASP A 220 12.41 -0.53 -13.57
C ASP A 220 12.86 -1.66 -12.65
N ALA A 221 12.90 -2.87 -13.19
CA ALA A 221 13.07 -4.10 -12.45
C ALA A 221 14.35 -4.85 -12.85
N HIS A 222 15.06 -5.34 -11.85
CA HIS A 222 16.28 -6.11 -12.01
C HIS A 222 15.94 -7.59 -12.26
N GLN A 223 15.51 -7.93 -13.48
CA GLN A 223 15.10 -9.29 -13.79
C GLN A 223 16.29 -10.26 -13.80
N GLU A 224 15.99 -11.50 -13.38
CA GLU A 224 16.87 -12.67 -13.42
C GLU A 224 16.34 -13.77 -14.34
N ALA A 225 15.23 -13.51 -15.03
CA ALA A 225 14.65 -14.35 -16.08
C ALA A 225 13.87 -13.50 -17.09
N ASP A 226 13.50 -14.12 -18.21
CA ASP A 226 12.50 -13.57 -19.11
C ASP A 226 11.16 -13.44 -18.38
N ILE A 227 10.56 -12.25 -18.46
CA ILE A 227 9.24 -11.98 -17.88
C ILE A 227 8.25 -11.75 -19.01
N ASP A 228 7.25 -12.60 -19.09
CA ASP A 228 6.12 -12.44 -20.01
C ASP A 228 4.93 -11.87 -19.24
N LEU A 229 4.36 -10.75 -19.69
CA LEU A 229 3.16 -10.11 -19.12
C LEU A 229 1.85 -10.77 -19.60
N ASP A 230 1.92 -11.77 -20.48
CA ASP A 230 0.80 -12.60 -20.93
C ASP A 230 -0.35 -11.81 -21.55
N GLY A 231 -0.02 -10.67 -22.17
CA GLY A 231 -1.00 -9.76 -22.74
C GLY A 231 -1.93 -9.14 -21.70
N THR A 232 -1.52 -9.00 -20.44
CA THR A 232 -2.43 -8.48 -19.40
C THR A 232 -2.44 -6.96 -19.32
N LEU A 233 -1.30 -6.30 -19.61
CA LEU A 233 -1.21 -4.84 -19.69
C LEU A 233 -1.80 -4.35 -21.03
N ARG A 234 -2.96 -3.70 -20.99
CA ARG A 234 -3.72 -3.29 -22.19
C ARG A 234 -3.89 -1.78 -22.36
N MET A 235 -3.86 -1.03 -21.26
CA MET A 235 -4.10 0.41 -21.28
C MET A 235 -3.23 1.15 -20.26
N VAL A 236 -2.46 2.11 -20.78
CA VAL A 236 -1.69 3.11 -20.03
C VAL A 236 -2.20 4.47 -20.49
N LYS A 237 -2.80 5.25 -19.59
CA LYS A 237 -3.43 6.53 -19.95
C LYS A 237 -2.41 7.65 -20.14
N GLY A 238 -1.29 7.57 -19.44
CA GLY A 238 -0.14 8.45 -19.59
C GLY A 238 1.01 7.72 -20.27
N ASP A 239 2.21 7.86 -19.70
CA ASP A 239 3.43 7.36 -20.28
C ASP A 239 3.73 5.91 -19.87
N LEU A 240 4.28 5.14 -20.79
CA LEU A 240 4.92 3.85 -20.50
C LEU A 240 6.43 4.01 -20.62
N VAL A 241 7.12 3.85 -19.49
CA VAL A 241 8.58 3.90 -19.42
C VAL A 241 9.13 2.53 -19.06
N ILE A 242 10.08 2.04 -19.85
CA ILE A 242 10.81 0.81 -19.58
C ILE A 242 12.28 1.18 -19.43
N ARG A 243 12.80 1.11 -18.20
CA ARG A 243 14.13 1.61 -17.86
C ARG A 243 15.16 0.51 -17.64
N LYS A 244 14.74 -0.62 -17.07
CA LYS A 244 15.65 -1.74 -16.76
C LYS A 244 14.90 -3.07 -16.84
N THR A 245 15.51 -4.06 -17.49
CA THR A 245 14.98 -5.42 -17.57
C THR A 245 16.01 -6.51 -17.26
N SER A 246 17.28 -6.21 -16.97
CA SER A 246 18.28 -7.25 -16.71
C SER A 246 19.39 -6.76 -15.80
N VAL A 247 19.96 -7.68 -15.01
CA VAL A 247 21.16 -7.46 -14.20
C VAL A 247 22.42 -7.71 -15.04
N ARG A 248 23.28 -6.70 -15.19
CA ARG A 248 24.66 -6.92 -15.69
C ARG A 248 25.53 -7.59 -14.60
N PRO A 249 26.51 -8.45 -14.96
CA PRO A 249 27.00 -8.81 -16.29
C PRO A 249 26.49 -10.17 -16.81
N ALA A 250 25.41 -10.73 -16.25
CA ALA A 250 25.14 -12.16 -16.39
C ALA A 250 24.44 -12.55 -17.70
N ILE A 251 23.28 -11.99 -18.05
CA ILE A 251 22.44 -12.41 -19.18
C ILE A 251 21.55 -11.24 -19.61
N SER A 252 21.15 -11.19 -20.90
CA SER A 252 20.14 -10.25 -21.40
C SER A 252 18.75 -10.90 -21.32
N TRP A 253 17.93 -10.49 -20.36
CA TRP A 253 16.55 -10.95 -20.18
C TRP A 253 15.56 -9.98 -20.82
N TYR A 254 14.52 -10.55 -21.42
CA TYR A 254 13.46 -9.80 -22.10
C TYR A 254 12.29 -9.55 -21.17
N LEU A 255 11.70 -8.36 -21.32
CA LEU A 255 10.31 -8.12 -20.96
C LEU A 255 9.44 -8.38 -22.20
N PHE A 256 8.62 -9.43 -22.15
CA PHE A 256 7.60 -9.74 -23.14
C PHE A 256 6.25 -9.14 -22.74
N PHE A 257 5.57 -8.48 -23.67
CA PHE A 257 4.21 -7.97 -23.40
C PHE A 257 3.11 -9.00 -23.66
N SER A 258 3.35 -9.99 -24.53
CA SER A 258 2.40 -11.05 -24.89
C SER A 258 3.10 -12.36 -25.27
N SER A 259 2.40 -13.47 -25.05
CA SER A 259 2.91 -14.83 -25.11
C SER A 259 2.64 -15.59 -26.43
N ALA A 260 1.83 -15.05 -27.37
CA ALA A 260 1.61 -15.54 -28.75
C ALA A 260 0.30 -15.06 -29.40
N SER A 261 -0.58 -14.36 -28.65
CA SER A 261 -1.91 -13.97 -29.10
C SER A 261 -1.96 -12.52 -29.57
N ASP A 262 -3.01 -12.20 -30.34
CA ASP A 262 -3.32 -10.82 -30.73
C ASP A 262 -3.30 -9.93 -29.49
N PHE A 263 -2.44 -8.91 -29.58
CA PHE A 263 -2.15 -8.04 -28.48
C PHE A 263 -2.32 -6.59 -28.90
N THR A 264 -3.23 -5.88 -28.25
CA THR A 264 -3.29 -4.42 -28.34
C THR A 264 -2.91 -3.79 -27.01
N LEU A 265 -1.97 -2.86 -27.06
CA LEU A 265 -1.63 -1.94 -25.98
C LEU A 265 -1.90 -0.51 -26.44
N ASN A 266 -2.69 0.22 -25.65
CA ASN A 266 -2.94 1.63 -25.87
C ASN A 266 -2.18 2.45 -24.83
N ILE A 267 -1.33 3.36 -25.31
CA ILE A 267 -0.52 4.28 -24.51
C ILE A 267 -0.99 5.69 -24.88
N GLY A 268 -1.58 6.40 -23.92
CA GLY A 268 -2.11 7.75 -24.15
C GLY A 268 -1.01 8.81 -24.30
N GLY A 269 0.11 8.64 -23.60
CA GLY A 269 1.30 9.48 -23.66
C GLY A 269 2.43 8.84 -24.46
N ASP A 270 3.65 8.99 -23.95
CA ASP A 270 4.87 8.55 -24.60
C ASP A 270 5.19 7.08 -24.28
N LEU A 271 5.80 6.39 -25.25
CA LEU A 271 6.49 5.12 -25.03
C LEU A 271 8.00 5.39 -25.00
N ILE A 272 8.60 5.20 -23.84
CA ILE A 272 10.03 5.48 -23.62
C ILE A 272 10.73 4.18 -23.24
N ILE A 273 11.72 3.78 -24.04
CA ILE A 273 12.64 2.69 -23.72
C ILE A 273 14.00 3.32 -23.43
N GLU A 274 14.42 3.28 -22.17
CA GLU A 274 15.67 3.89 -21.70
C GLU A 274 16.72 2.80 -21.48
N GLN A 275 17.93 2.99 -22.02
CA GLN A 275 19.10 2.21 -21.65
C GLN A 275 19.68 2.79 -20.36
N ALA A 276 19.70 1.99 -19.30
CA ALA A 276 20.37 2.37 -18.06
C ALA A 276 21.90 2.23 -18.18
N ASP A 277 22.65 3.16 -17.59
CA ASP A 277 24.12 3.22 -17.66
C ASP A 277 24.82 1.91 -17.22
N ASP A 278 24.26 1.22 -16.22
CA ASP A 278 24.82 0.01 -15.61
C ASP A 278 23.97 -1.27 -15.82
N ASP A 279 22.88 -1.19 -16.59
CA ASP A 279 21.99 -2.33 -16.83
C ASP A 279 21.68 -2.51 -18.33
N LEU A 280 20.81 -3.48 -18.65
CA LEU A 280 20.26 -3.65 -20.00
C LEU A 280 18.75 -3.49 -19.97
N THR A 281 18.23 -3.02 -21.09
CA THR A 281 16.81 -2.84 -21.33
C THR A 281 16.48 -3.57 -22.62
N ASN A 282 15.94 -4.78 -22.49
CA ASN A 282 15.52 -5.61 -23.60
C ASN A 282 14.02 -5.80 -23.54
N VAL A 283 13.34 -5.32 -24.58
CA VAL A 283 11.88 -5.37 -24.68
C VAL A 283 11.51 -6.10 -25.94
N CYS A 284 10.52 -6.99 -25.83
CA CYS A 284 9.90 -7.60 -26.97
C CYS A 284 8.37 -7.55 -26.79
N PHE A 285 7.63 -7.12 -27.80
CA PHE A 285 6.18 -6.96 -27.64
C PHE A 285 5.42 -8.28 -27.84
N ILE A 286 5.98 -9.25 -28.56
CA ILE A 286 5.46 -10.62 -28.71
C ILE A 286 6.62 -11.59 -28.59
N ASN A 287 6.50 -12.56 -27.69
CA ASN A 287 7.50 -13.60 -27.46
C ASN A 287 7.72 -14.45 -28.72
N GLU A 288 6.75 -15.29 -29.09
CA GLU A 288 6.69 -16.04 -30.36
C GLU A 288 5.22 -16.40 -30.67
N GLY A 289 4.78 -16.45 -31.92
CA GLY A 289 3.39 -16.83 -32.25
C GLY A 289 2.86 -16.25 -33.56
N ALA A 290 1.64 -16.67 -33.96
CA ALA A 290 0.97 -16.20 -35.18
C ALA A 290 0.05 -14.98 -34.95
N GLY A 291 0.08 -14.37 -33.76
CA GLY A 291 -0.74 -13.20 -33.41
C GLY A 291 -0.06 -11.87 -33.72
N ASP A 292 -0.89 -10.83 -33.88
CA ASP A 292 -0.43 -9.46 -34.18
C ASP A 292 -0.26 -8.62 -32.91
N ALA A 293 0.84 -7.85 -32.82
CA ALA A 293 1.00 -6.82 -31.80
C ALA A 293 0.71 -5.44 -32.37
N VAL A 294 -0.27 -4.77 -31.78
CA VAL A 294 -0.63 -3.39 -32.06
C VAL A 294 -0.30 -2.54 -30.84
N ILE A 295 0.69 -1.66 -30.99
CA ILE A 295 1.04 -0.68 -29.97
C ILE A 295 0.58 0.68 -30.48
N ASN A 296 -0.49 1.22 -29.87
CA ASN A 296 -0.98 2.55 -30.18
C ASN A 296 -0.33 3.54 -29.21
N VAL A 297 0.49 4.45 -29.74
CA VAL A 297 1.16 5.50 -28.96
C VAL A 297 0.53 6.84 -29.31
N GLY A 298 -0.05 7.51 -28.30
CA GLY A 298 -0.66 8.83 -28.46
C GLY A 298 0.37 9.96 -28.52
N GLY A 299 1.52 9.78 -27.87
CA GLY A 299 2.66 10.68 -27.88
C GLY A 299 3.82 10.18 -28.75
N ASN A 300 5.04 10.37 -28.25
CA ASN A 300 6.27 9.99 -28.94
C ASN A 300 6.70 8.56 -28.60
N TYR A 301 7.40 7.94 -29.54
CA TYR A 301 8.24 6.78 -29.27
C TYR A 301 9.69 7.24 -29.15
N GLU A 302 10.29 7.02 -27.98
CA GLU A 302 11.69 7.32 -27.71
C GLU A 302 12.46 6.05 -27.33
N HIS A 303 13.63 5.88 -27.94
CA HIS A 303 14.62 4.88 -27.55
C HIS A 303 15.95 5.60 -27.35
N ARG A 304 16.41 5.68 -26.10
CA ARG A 304 17.56 6.49 -25.69
C ARG A 304 18.43 5.80 -24.68
#